data_AF-A0AAD8XJK3-F1
#
_entry.id   AF-A0AAD8XJK3-F1
#
_cell.length_a   1.000
_cell.length_b   1.000
_cell.length_c   1.000
_cell.angle_alpha   90.00
_cell.angle_beta   90.00
_cell.angle_gamma   90.00
#
_symmetry.space_group_name_H-M   'P 1'
#
loop_
_entity.id
_entity.type
_entity.pdbx_description
1 polymer ?
#
loop_
_entity_poly.entity_id
_entity_poly.type
_entity_poly.pdbx_seq_one_letter_code
_entity_poly.pdbx_strand_id
1 'polypeptide(L)'
;MALFSVFALLSIAVSWCSAAFDPTSKNNVVVYYGQGPNQGDLISQCQQPEIDIIVLSFVHLFPAQANGYPGTNFGNRCGGQVYPGPGFNGVLDPSKDQLQSNCPSLNAQIPVCQQQYGKKILLSLGGGVVSYQLTGRNEGELLATYLWYMFGPKDPNWTGPRPFDYNGQAVEVDGFDMDIEHPSTDNSEGYIALVTLLRTFYATASKQYYLTGAPQCVVPDANMAAMISAAKFDMIFVQFYNTPSCSAATWAASNPSYTPGSTYQQAGFTFDAWVQWLSNTPSRDAKVFITLPGSSDAANAGNYITHQQANNLISAYYCRPSFGGVAVWEATRGDSNPYNGKSFQATMKTWLQGAAADTRLASCQVASSNQPSTPTSPTQPNPGAPGSCGSGIGSCGSGYCCSAYGYCGTESAYCGTGCQPGFGTCSAGGSSGGSSGSGGGSGLPVARDGVCGAGIATCRGNGDYQCCSKNGWCGNSDLYCGAGCQPGYGICS
;
A
#
# COMPACT_ATOMS: atom_id res chain seq x y z
N MET A 1 -2.81 -73.87 5.43
CA MET A 1 -3.02 -72.85 4.38
C MET A 1 -3.57 -71.61 5.06
N ALA A 2 -2.73 -70.59 5.27
CA ALA A 2 -3.17 -69.27 5.70
C ALA A 2 -2.53 -68.28 4.73
N LEU A 3 -3.34 -67.71 3.82
CA LEU A 3 -2.91 -66.66 2.92
C LEU A 3 -2.84 -65.34 3.70
N PHE A 4 -1.65 -64.77 3.81
CA PHE A 4 -1.47 -63.37 4.20
C PHE A 4 -1.65 -62.50 2.95
N SER A 5 -2.81 -61.85 2.83
CA SER A 5 -3.03 -60.79 1.85
C SER A 5 -2.44 -59.48 2.39
N VAL A 6 -1.31 -59.06 1.84
CA VAL A 6 -0.73 -57.74 2.09
C VAL A 6 -1.49 -56.72 1.23
N PHE A 7 -2.31 -55.89 1.87
CA PHE A 7 -2.89 -54.70 1.22
C PHE A 7 -1.81 -53.63 1.09
N ALA A 8 -1.32 -53.41 -0.13
CA ALA A 8 -0.53 -52.24 -0.46
C ALA A 8 -1.46 -51.02 -0.58
N LEU A 9 -1.48 -50.17 0.45
CA LEU A 9 -2.08 -48.84 0.38
C LEU A 9 -1.20 -47.96 -0.52
N LEU A 10 -1.60 -47.83 -1.78
CA LEU A 10 -1.03 -46.85 -2.70
C LEU A 10 -1.53 -45.46 -2.29
N SER A 11 -0.79 -44.76 -1.43
CA SER A 11 -1.03 -43.34 -1.16
C SER A 11 -0.63 -42.55 -2.41
N ILE A 12 -1.62 -42.29 -3.28
CA ILE A 12 -1.49 -41.28 -4.32
C ILE A 12 -1.46 -39.94 -3.59
N ALA A 13 -0.26 -39.45 -3.29
CA ALA A 13 -0.05 -38.04 -3.00
C ALA A 13 -0.39 -37.28 -4.29
N VAL A 14 -1.67 -36.93 -4.46
CA VAL A 14 -2.05 -35.90 -5.43
C VAL A 14 -1.35 -34.65 -4.92
N SER A 15 -0.21 -34.32 -5.52
CA SER A 15 0.38 -33.00 -5.37
C SER A 15 -0.59 -32.07 -6.07
N TRP A 16 -1.53 -31.52 -5.31
CA TRP A 16 -2.29 -30.35 -5.73
C TRP A 16 -1.25 -29.26 -5.88
N CYS A 17 -0.71 -29.11 -7.09
CA CYS A 17 0.09 -27.97 -7.46
C CYS A 17 -0.88 -26.79 -7.58
N SER A 18 -1.41 -26.34 -6.44
CA SER A 18 -2.05 -25.03 -6.34
C SER A 18 -0.91 -24.06 -6.64
N ALA A 19 -1.00 -23.37 -7.78
CA ALA A 19 0.00 -22.38 -8.14
C ALA A 19 0.09 -21.38 -6.99
N ALA A 20 1.22 -21.39 -6.28
CA ALA A 20 1.46 -20.47 -5.20
C ALA A 20 1.61 -19.05 -5.77
N PHE A 21 1.33 -18.05 -4.92
CA PHE A 21 1.64 -16.66 -5.23
C PHE A 21 3.09 -16.51 -5.72
N ASP A 22 3.27 -15.83 -6.85
CA ASP A 22 4.57 -15.49 -7.42
C ASP A 22 4.64 -13.98 -7.65
N PRO A 23 5.43 -13.22 -6.88
CA PRO A 23 5.50 -11.76 -6.98
C PRO A 23 6.06 -11.27 -8.33
N THR A 24 6.70 -12.14 -9.11
CA THR A 24 7.21 -11.81 -10.45
C THR A 24 6.18 -12.08 -11.55
N SER A 25 5.17 -12.92 -11.25
CA SER A 25 4.10 -13.29 -12.16
C SER A 25 3.15 -12.14 -12.43
N LYS A 26 2.59 -12.16 -13.64
CA LYS A 26 1.51 -11.26 -14.09
C LYS A 26 0.13 -11.83 -13.83
N ASN A 27 0.07 -13.08 -13.36
CA ASN A 27 -1.16 -13.86 -13.27
C ASN A 27 -1.68 -13.92 -11.83
N ASN A 28 -1.32 -12.95 -10.97
CA ASN A 28 -1.81 -12.94 -9.60
C ASN A 28 -3.23 -12.38 -9.53
N VAL A 29 -4.07 -13.00 -8.71
CA VAL A 29 -5.40 -12.51 -8.36
C VAL A 29 -5.42 -12.18 -6.87
N VAL A 30 -5.84 -10.96 -6.58
CA VAL A 30 -6.05 -10.44 -5.22
C VAL A 30 -7.55 -10.29 -4.99
N VAL A 31 -8.04 -10.66 -3.81
CA VAL A 31 -9.43 -10.41 -3.42
C VAL A 31 -9.51 -9.76 -2.05
N TYR A 32 -10.33 -8.72 -1.92
CA TYR A 32 -10.68 -8.16 -0.61
C TYR A 32 -11.75 -9.03 0.05
N TYR A 33 -11.63 -9.25 1.35
CA TYR A 33 -12.54 -10.08 2.14
C TYR A 33 -12.71 -9.49 3.54
N GLY A 34 -13.94 -9.45 4.04
CA GLY A 34 -14.23 -8.98 5.39
C GLY A 34 -15.41 -8.02 5.47
N GLN A 35 -15.81 -7.38 4.36
CA GLN A 35 -16.90 -6.40 4.34
C GLN A 35 -18.09 -6.81 3.48
N GLY A 36 -18.12 -8.06 2.99
CA GLY A 36 -19.20 -8.56 2.17
C GLY A 36 -20.49 -8.80 2.98
N PRO A 37 -21.67 -8.42 2.46
CA PRO A 37 -22.94 -8.65 3.14
C PRO A 37 -23.22 -10.15 3.25
N ASN A 38 -23.46 -10.64 4.47
CA ASN A 38 -23.66 -12.07 4.74
C ASN A 38 -22.53 -12.98 4.20
N GLN A 39 -21.29 -12.46 4.14
CA GLN A 39 -20.15 -13.20 3.60
C GLN A 39 -19.97 -14.58 4.25
N GLY A 40 -19.47 -15.54 3.47
CA GLY A 40 -19.10 -16.87 3.94
C GLY A 40 -17.81 -16.87 4.76
N ASP A 41 -17.40 -18.05 5.20
CA ASP A 41 -16.12 -18.25 5.88
C ASP A 41 -14.92 -18.06 4.94
N LEU A 42 -13.78 -17.62 5.49
CA LEU A 42 -12.56 -17.33 4.74
C LEU A 42 -12.09 -18.54 3.93
N ILE A 43 -12.29 -19.75 4.47
CA ILE A 43 -11.89 -21.01 3.84
C ILE A 43 -12.46 -21.19 2.43
N SER A 44 -13.65 -20.64 2.13
CA SER A 44 -14.24 -20.74 0.79
C SER A 44 -13.42 -19.99 -0.26
N GLN A 45 -12.76 -18.89 0.13
CA GLN A 45 -11.85 -18.15 -0.74
C GLN A 45 -10.52 -18.87 -0.86
N CYS A 46 -10.03 -19.44 0.24
CA CYS A 46 -8.75 -20.17 0.24
C CYS A 46 -8.79 -21.43 -0.62
N GLN A 47 -9.95 -22.07 -0.70
CA GLN A 47 -10.17 -23.24 -1.56
C GLN A 47 -10.23 -22.91 -3.05
N GLN A 48 -10.43 -21.65 -3.45
CA GLN A 48 -10.37 -21.25 -4.86
C GLN A 48 -8.90 -21.24 -5.30
N PRO A 49 -8.44 -22.18 -6.16
CA PRO A 49 -7.05 -22.23 -6.59
C PRO A 49 -6.65 -20.99 -7.41
N GLU A 50 -7.63 -20.27 -7.96
CA GLU A 50 -7.41 -19.06 -8.76
C GLU A 50 -6.99 -17.83 -7.97
N ILE A 51 -7.23 -17.79 -6.66
CA ILE A 51 -6.90 -16.64 -5.79
C ILE A 51 -5.48 -16.82 -5.25
N ASP A 52 -4.64 -15.79 -5.31
CA ASP A 52 -3.25 -15.85 -4.82
C ASP A 52 -3.07 -15.07 -3.52
N ILE A 53 -3.75 -13.92 -3.39
CA ILE A 53 -3.69 -13.04 -2.22
C ILE A 53 -5.12 -12.77 -1.73
N ILE A 54 -5.33 -12.86 -0.42
CA ILE A 54 -6.57 -12.43 0.24
C ILE A 54 -6.23 -11.27 1.17
N VAL A 55 -6.96 -10.16 1.02
CA VAL A 55 -6.79 -8.93 1.80
C VAL A 55 -7.90 -8.85 2.84
N LEU A 56 -7.56 -9.08 4.11
CA LEU A 56 -8.49 -9.01 5.24
C LEU A 56 -8.81 -7.55 5.54
N SER A 57 -10.09 -7.23 5.53
CA SER A 57 -10.61 -5.86 5.49
C SER A 57 -11.57 -5.65 6.66
N PHE A 58 -11.25 -4.87 7.71
CA PHE A 58 -10.13 -3.94 7.86
C PHE A 58 -9.69 -3.74 9.33
N VAL A 59 -8.49 -3.17 9.51
CA VAL A 59 -8.18 -2.26 10.60
C VAL A 59 -8.76 -0.88 10.25
N HIS A 60 -10.00 -0.62 10.65
CA HIS A 60 -10.80 0.54 10.24
C HIS A 60 -10.71 1.76 11.19
N LEU A 61 -10.03 1.63 12.34
CA LEU A 61 -9.77 2.70 13.29
C LEU A 61 -8.33 2.62 13.80
N PHE A 62 -7.73 3.76 14.09
CA PHE A 62 -6.37 3.85 14.62
C PHE A 62 -6.37 4.16 16.12
N PRO A 63 -5.23 4.04 16.84
CA PRO A 63 -5.21 4.07 18.30
C PRO A 63 -5.90 5.28 18.94
N ALA A 64 -5.77 6.45 18.32
CA ALA A 64 -6.42 7.68 18.79
C ALA A 64 -7.96 7.61 18.78
N GLN A 65 -8.53 6.80 17.88
CA GLN A 65 -9.98 6.65 17.73
C GLN A 65 -10.54 5.36 18.36
N ALA A 66 -9.67 4.46 18.83
CA ALA A 66 -10.06 3.13 19.33
C ALA A 66 -9.42 2.78 20.69
N ASN A 67 -9.46 3.72 21.64
CA ASN A 67 -9.02 3.54 23.04
C ASN A 67 -7.56 3.06 23.20
N GLY A 68 -6.65 3.50 22.32
CA GLY A 68 -5.22 3.21 22.44
C GLY A 68 -4.76 1.91 21.76
N TYR A 69 -5.68 1.10 21.24
CA TYR A 69 -5.37 0.01 20.31
C TYR A 69 -6.01 0.29 18.94
N PRO A 70 -5.56 -0.32 17.83
CA PRO A 70 -6.28 -0.23 16.56
C PRO A 70 -7.65 -0.91 16.66
N GLY A 71 -8.63 -0.45 15.88
CA GLY A 71 -9.96 -1.07 15.80
C GLY A 71 -10.11 -1.92 14.54
N THR A 72 -10.62 -3.14 14.69
CA THR A 72 -10.84 -4.07 13.57
C THR A 72 -12.33 -4.28 13.30
N ASN A 73 -12.66 -4.50 12.04
CA ASN A 73 -14.01 -4.88 11.63
C ASN A 73 -13.88 -5.86 10.47
N PHE A 74 -14.38 -7.09 10.64
CA PHE A 74 -14.45 -8.10 9.59
C PHE A 74 -15.90 -8.51 9.32
N GLY A 75 -16.83 -7.54 9.37
CA GLY A 75 -18.25 -7.76 9.13
C GLY A 75 -18.83 -8.77 10.11
N ASN A 76 -19.50 -9.78 9.60
CA ASN A 76 -20.15 -10.84 10.39
C ASN A 76 -19.21 -11.99 10.83
N ARG A 77 -17.88 -11.81 10.80
CA ARG A 77 -16.91 -12.89 11.13
C ARG A 77 -16.50 -12.99 12.60
N CYS A 78 -16.84 -12.00 13.41
CA CYS A 78 -16.42 -11.90 14.81
C CYS A 78 -17.62 -11.78 15.75
N GLY A 79 -17.48 -12.26 16.99
CA GLY A 79 -18.56 -12.34 17.99
C GLY A 79 -18.86 -11.04 18.74
N GLY A 80 -18.29 -9.91 18.32
CA GLY A 80 -18.48 -8.59 18.93
C GLY A 80 -17.66 -8.33 20.21
N GLN A 81 -17.00 -9.35 20.79
CA GLN A 81 -16.07 -9.13 21.90
C GLN A 81 -14.84 -8.36 21.43
N VAL A 82 -14.33 -7.49 22.30
CA VAL A 82 -13.18 -6.63 22.05
C VAL A 82 -12.15 -6.74 23.17
N TYR A 83 -10.89 -6.44 22.88
CA TYR A 83 -9.87 -6.27 23.90
C TYR A 83 -10.03 -4.91 24.58
N PRO A 84 -9.82 -4.81 25.91
CA PRO A 84 -9.76 -3.53 26.58
C PRO A 84 -8.51 -2.76 26.14
N GLY A 85 -8.72 -1.57 25.59
CA GLY A 85 -7.66 -0.67 25.20
C GLY A 85 -6.94 -0.04 26.39
N PRO A 86 -5.66 0.35 26.25
CA PRO A 86 -4.88 0.98 27.32
C PRO A 86 -5.25 2.46 27.55
N GLY A 87 -6.14 3.03 26.74
CA GLY A 87 -6.36 4.46 26.68
C GLY A 87 -5.42 5.16 25.70
N PHE A 88 -5.79 6.37 25.30
CA PHE A 88 -5.01 7.20 24.39
C PHE A 88 -4.79 8.58 25.02
N ASN A 89 -3.54 9.08 25.01
CA ASN A 89 -3.15 10.35 25.63
C ASN A 89 -3.62 10.50 27.09
N GLY A 90 -3.51 9.43 27.88
CA GLY A 90 -3.90 9.42 29.30
C GLY A 90 -5.41 9.32 29.54
N VAL A 91 -6.22 9.20 28.49
CA VAL A 91 -7.68 9.02 28.60
C VAL A 91 -8.04 7.58 28.30
N LEU A 92 -8.60 6.89 29.30
CA LEU A 92 -9.19 5.57 29.16
C LEU A 92 -10.68 5.69 28.85
N ASP A 93 -11.11 5.18 27.70
CA ASP A 93 -12.51 5.20 27.24
C ASP A 93 -12.92 3.82 26.71
N PRO A 94 -13.38 2.91 27.59
CA PRO A 94 -13.78 1.56 27.19
C PRO A 94 -14.94 1.51 26.18
N SER A 95 -15.71 2.60 26.03
CA SER A 95 -16.76 2.66 25.00
C SER A 95 -16.20 2.68 23.58
N LYS A 96 -14.90 2.95 23.42
CA LYS A 96 -14.16 2.96 22.16
C LYS A 96 -13.30 1.71 21.96
N ASP A 97 -13.45 0.67 22.78
CA ASP A 97 -12.78 -0.61 22.54
C ASP A 97 -13.33 -1.22 21.24
N GLN A 98 -12.46 -1.36 20.24
CA GLN A 98 -12.85 -1.80 18.89
C GLN A 98 -11.91 -2.88 18.31
N LEU A 99 -10.90 -3.33 19.06
CA LEU A 99 -10.04 -4.43 18.63
C LEU A 99 -10.75 -5.76 18.88
N GLN A 100 -11.30 -6.40 17.85
CA GLN A 100 -12.06 -7.63 18.00
C GLN A 100 -11.19 -8.76 18.60
N SER A 101 -11.66 -9.36 19.70
CA SER A 101 -10.93 -10.38 20.46
C SER A 101 -11.40 -11.80 20.22
N ASN A 102 -12.48 -11.97 19.46
CA ASN A 102 -13.09 -13.27 19.21
C ASN A 102 -13.60 -13.38 17.78
N CYS A 103 -12.75 -13.90 16.90
CA CYS A 103 -13.05 -14.17 15.49
C CYS A 103 -12.72 -15.64 15.16
N PRO A 104 -13.37 -16.63 15.80
CA PRO A 104 -12.84 -17.99 15.91
C PRO A 104 -12.69 -18.69 14.55
N SER A 105 -13.66 -18.53 13.64
CA SER A 105 -13.59 -19.10 12.28
C SER A 105 -12.45 -18.47 11.48
N LEU A 106 -12.35 -17.13 11.50
CA LEU A 106 -11.29 -16.39 10.82
C LEU A 106 -9.90 -16.78 11.33
N ASN A 107 -9.70 -16.75 12.64
CA ASN A 107 -8.43 -17.06 13.29
C ASN A 107 -7.95 -18.48 12.97
N ALA A 108 -8.87 -19.46 12.98
CA ALA A 108 -8.55 -20.85 12.65
C ALA A 108 -8.17 -21.04 11.17
N GLN A 109 -8.72 -20.23 10.27
CA GLN A 109 -8.61 -20.44 8.82
C GLN A 109 -7.43 -19.72 8.18
N ILE A 110 -6.97 -18.58 8.72
CA ILE A 110 -5.77 -17.87 8.22
C ILE A 110 -4.56 -18.83 8.03
N PRO A 111 -4.13 -19.61 9.04
CA PRO A 111 -2.99 -20.52 8.86
C PRO A 111 -3.29 -21.63 7.85
N VAL A 112 -4.53 -22.09 7.73
CA VAL A 112 -4.92 -23.07 6.72
C VAL A 112 -4.76 -22.49 5.31
N CYS A 113 -5.20 -21.26 5.09
CA CYS A 113 -5.04 -20.56 3.81
C CYS A 113 -3.56 -20.44 3.41
N GLN A 114 -2.71 -20.07 4.36
CA GLN A 114 -1.27 -19.92 4.13
C GLN A 114 -0.57 -21.27 3.91
N GLN A 115 -0.80 -22.25 4.79
CA GLN A 115 -0.01 -23.48 4.84
C GLN A 115 -0.54 -24.57 3.90
N GLN A 116 -1.87 -24.71 3.77
CA GLN A 116 -2.48 -25.75 2.93
C GLN A 116 -2.72 -25.26 1.51
N TYR A 117 -3.12 -24.00 1.33
CA TYR A 117 -3.53 -23.46 0.03
C TYR A 117 -2.52 -22.47 -0.58
N GLY A 118 -1.44 -22.16 0.13
CA GLY A 118 -0.35 -21.31 -0.36
C GLY A 118 -0.74 -19.85 -0.58
N LYS A 119 -1.85 -19.39 0.00
CA LYS A 119 -2.34 -18.01 -0.16
C LYS A 119 -1.50 -17.05 0.65
N LYS A 120 -1.33 -15.82 0.17
CA LYS A 120 -0.87 -14.72 1.02
C LYS A 120 -2.05 -14.05 1.69
N ILE A 121 -1.92 -13.77 2.98
CA ILE A 121 -2.93 -13.07 3.77
C ILE A 121 -2.37 -11.71 4.15
N LEU A 122 -2.95 -10.64 3.59
CA LEU A 122 -2.62 -9.27 3.97
C LEU A 122 -3.69 -8.73 4.91
N LEU A 123 -3.33 -7.83 5.82
CA LEU A 123 -4.28 -7.09 6.64
C LEU A 123 -4.35 -5.64 6.15
N SER A 124 -5.54 -5.21 5.72
CA SER A 124 -5.74 -3.87 5.18
C SER A 124 -6.16 -2.88 6.26
N LEU A 125 -5.61 -1.67 6.16
CA LEU A 125 -5.87 -0.53 7.03
C LEU A 125 -6.69 0.50 6.27
N GLY A 126 -7.68 1.07 6.96
CA GLY A 126 -8.51 2.15 6.44
C GLY A 126 -9.84 1.64 5.89
N GLY A 127 -9.99 1.72 4.57
CA GLY A 127 -11.23 1.53 3.82
C GLY A 127 -12.09 2.80 3.76
N GLY A 128 -13.28 2.68 3.17
CA GLY A 128 -14.19 3.80 2.90
C GLY A 128 -14.86 4.49 4.10
N VAL A 129 -14.44 4.21 5.34
CA VAL A 129 -14.86 5.00 6.52
C VAL A 129 -13.95 6.22 6.68
N VAL A 130 -14.45 7.30 7.29
CA VAL A 130 -13.66 8.55 7.49
C VAL A 130 -13.25 8.77 8.94
N SER A 131 -13.38 7.75 9.77
CA SER A 131 -13.22 7.82 11.23
C SER A 131 -11.82 7.49 11.73
N TYR A 132 -10.90 7.05 10.86
CA TYR A 132 -9.49 6.85 11.23
C TYR A 132 -8.68 8.10 10.89
N GLN A 133 -7.65 8.39 11.68
CA GLN A 133 -6.67 9.42 11.35
C GLN A 133 -5.38 9.18 12.11
N LEU A 134 -4.25 9.50 11.47
CA LEU A 134 -2.97 9.67 12.15
C LEU A 134 -2.63 11.15 12.22
N THR A 135 -2.22 11.61 13.39
CA THR A 135 -1.75 12.97 13.60
C THR A 135 -0.32 12.94 14.11
N GLY A 136 0.62 13.19 13.20
CA GLY A 136 2.04 13.26 13.49
C GLY A 136 2.71 11.89 13.57
N ARG A 137 4.04 11.94 13.57
CA ARG A 137 4.90 10.76 13.48
C ARG A 137 4.69 9.73 14.59
N ASN A 138 4.51 10.17 15.84
CA ASN A 138 4.34 9.27 16.99
C ASN A 138 3.15 8.33 16.83
N GLU A 139 2.01 8.82 16.33
CA GLU A 139 0.82 7.99 16.13
C GLU A 139 1.05 6.96 15.03
N GLY A 140 1.75 7.34 13.96
CA GLY A 140 2.14 6.43 12.89
C GLY A 140 3.06 5.31 13.35
N GLU A 141 4.10 5.64 14.11
CA GLU A 141 5.04 4.66 14.66
C GLU A 141 4.37 3.76 15.72
N LEU A 142 3.46 4.31 16.53
CA LEU A 142 2.65 3.54 17.47
C LEU A 142 1.78 2.52 16.75
N LEU A 143 1.07 2.92 15.69
CA LEU A 143 0.24 2.02 14.90
C LEU A 143 1.08 0.93 14.21
N ALA A 144 2.20 1.29 13.58
CA ALA A 144 3.13 0.32 12.99
C ALA A 144 3.61 -0.72 14.00
N THR A 145 3.94 -0.28 15.22
CA THR A 145 4.37 -1.13 16.32
C THR A 145 3.27 -2.09 16.74
N TYR A 146 2.04 -1.61 16.92
CA TYR A 146 0.91 -2.48 17.24
C TYR A 146 0.62 -3.48 16.11
N LEU A 147 0.63 -3.05 14.86
CA LEU A 147 0.40 -3.95 13.73
C LEU A 147 1.42 -5.09 13.72
N TRP A 148 2.70 -4.75 13.89
CA TRP A 148 3.79 -5.72 13.92
C TRP A 148 3.66 -6.72 15.07
N TYR A 149 3.46 -6.25 16.31
CA TYR A 149 3.42 -7.15 17.46
C TYR A 149 2.09 -7.91 17.60
N MET A 150 0.96 -7.33 17.19
CA MET A 150 -0.35 -7.97 17.27
C MET A 150 -0.62 -8.96 16.13
N PHE A 151 -0.11 -8.68 14.92
CA PHE A 151 -0.45 -9.44 13.70
C PHE A 151 0.76 -9.96 12.93
N GLY A 152 1.98 -9.51 13.26
CA GLY A 152 3.23 -10.04 12.72
C GLY A 152 3.76 -11.23 13.52
N PRO A 153 5.08 -11.48 13.51
CA PRO A 153 5.66 -12.64 14.16
C PRO A 153 5.54 -12.56 15.68
N LYS A 154 5.43 -13.71 16.33
CA LYS A 154 5.34 -13.78 17.80
C LYS A 154 6.64 -13.25 18.43
N ASP A 155 6.52 -12.15 19.18
CA ASP A 155 7.58 -11.66 20.06
C ASP A 155 7.37 -12.22 21.48
N PRO A 156 8.37 -12.87 22.10
CA PRO A 156 8.24 -13.42 23.45
C PRO A 156 8.08 -12.37 24.56
N ASN A 157 8.43 -11.11 24.29
CA ASN A 157 8.30 -9.99 25.23
C ASN A 157 7.00 -9.20 25.03
N TRP A 158 6.24 -9.49 23.98
CA TRP A 158 4.95 -8.87 23.77
C TRP A 158 3.89 -9.52 24.66
N THR A 159 3.33 -8.73 25.58
CA THR A 159 2.26 -9.16 26.50
C THR A 159 0.89 -8.61 26.12
N GLY A 160 0.80 -7.86 25.01
CA GLY A 160 -0.45 -7.29 24.53
C GLY A 160 -1.28 -8.25 23.69
N PRO A 161 -2.38 -7.76 23.08
CA PRO A 161 -3.27 -8.57 22.27
C PRO A 161 -2.57 -9.29 21.11
N ARG A 162 -3.10 -10.46 20.76
CA ARG A 162 -2.72 -11.26 19.58
C ARG A 162 -4.01 -11.73 18.90
N PRO A 163 -4.72 -10.84 18.18
CA PRO A 163 -6.13 -11.06 17.84
C PRO A 163 -6.40 -12.26 16.94
N PHE A 164 -5.41 -12.69 16.16
CA PHE A 164 -5.53 -13.86 15.27
C PHE A 164 -4.96 -15.15 15.86
N ASP A 165 -4.28 -15.12 17.01
CA ASP A 165 -3.80 -16.34 17.63
C ASP A 165 -4.98 -17.27 17.94
N TYR A 166 -4.78 -18.57 17.72
CA TYR A 166 -5.84 -19.57 17.81
C TYR A 166 -5.30 -20.87 18.41
N ASN A 167 -5.98 -21.40 19.43
CA ASN A 167 -5.62 -22.65 20.09
C ASN A 167 -4.13 -22.78 20.46
N GLY A 168 -3.53 -21.68 20.95
CA GLY A 168 -2.12 -21.63 21.35
C GLY A 168 -1.12 -21.53 20.19
N GLN A 169 -1.59 -21.53 18.94
CA GLN A 169 -0.78 -21.23 17.76
C GLN A 169 -0.74 -19.73 17.52
N ALA A 170 0.47 -19.21 17.33
CA ALA A 170 0.64 -17.84 16.85
C ALA A 170 0.29 -17.74 15.37
N VAL A 171 -0.51 -16.75 15.01
CA VAL A 171 -0.93 -16.50 13.62
C VAL A 171 -0.39 -15.15 13.18
N GLU A 172 0.41 -15.17 12.12
CA GLU A 172 1.03 -13.97 11.54
C GLU A 172 0.55 -13.75 10.10
N VAL A 173 0.20 -12.52 9.76
CA VAL A 173 -0.12 -12.13 8.38
C VAL A 173 1.15 -12.12 7.52
N ASP A 174 0.99 -12.02 6.20
CA ASP A 174 2.09 -11.91 5.23
C ASP A 174 2.40 -10.46 4.87
N GLY A 175 1.71 -9.49 5.45
CA GLY A 175 1.90 -8.08 5.15
C GLY A 175 0.74 -7.19 5.54
N PHE A 176 0.91 -5.90 5.25
CA PHE A 176 -0.10 -4.88 5.49
C PHE A 176 -0.44 -4.15 4.19
N ASP A 177 -1.72 -3.88 4.00
CA ASP A 177 -2.26 -3.12 2.88
C ASP A 177 -2.73 -1.75 3.35
N MET A 178 -2.36 -0.70 2.64
CA MET A 178 -2.77 0.67 2.94
C MET A 178 -3.92 1.05 1.99
N ASP A 179 -5.14 1.04 2.49
CA ASP A 179 -6.35 1.45 1.76
C ASP A 179 -6.87 2.76 2.35
N ILE A 180 -6.09 3.83 2.14
CA ILE A 180 -6.34 5.15 2.75
C ILE A 180 -7.16 5.99 1.78
N GLU A 181 -8.43 6.21 2.11
CA GLU A 181 -9.43 6.75 1.18
C GLU A 181 -9.82 8.22 1.46
N HIS A 182 -9.25 8.85 2.48
CA HIS A 182 -9.50 10.26 2.77
C HIS A 182 -8.24 11.05 3.10
N PRO A 183 -8.28 12.40 2.99
CA PRO A 183 -7.10 13.23 3.20
C PRO A 183 -6.54 13.12 4.62
N SER A 184 -5.21 13.10 4.72
CA SER A 184 -4.48 13.27 5.98
C SER A 184 -4.65 14.69 6.52
N THR A 185 -4.71 14.86 7.85
CA THR A 185 -4.79 16.19 8.49
C THR A 185 -3.42 16.75 8.89
N ASP A 186 -2.34 16.00 8.65
CA ASP A 186 -0.98 16.29 9.11
C ASP A 186 0.04 16.26 7.96
N ASN A 187 -0.41 16.48 6.72
CA ASN A 187 0.42 16.33 5.51
C ASN A 187 1.06 14.93 5.37
N SER A 188 0.34 13.90 5.83
CA SER A 188 0.74 12.49 5.80
C SER A 188 1.94 12.14 6.68
N GLU A 189 2.31 12.97 7.65
CA GLU A 189 3.44 12.71 8.55
C GLU A 189 3.28 11.36 9.27
N GLY A 190 2.13 11.10 9.90
CA GLY A 190 1.86 9.84 10.58
C GLY A 190 1.80 8.64 9.63
N TYR A 191 1.21 8.82 8.44
CA TYR A 191 1.14 7.75 7.45
C TYR A 191 2.52 7.38 6.87
N ILE A 192 3.38 8.37 6.60
CA ILE A 192 4.77 8.15 6.19
C ILE A 192 5.53 7.40 7.29
N ALA A 193 5.38 7.83 8.55
CA ALA A 193 6.03 7.20 9.67
C ALA A 193 5.61 5.73 9.85
N LEU A 194 4.31 5.44 9.71
CA LEU A 194 3.75 4.09 9.73
C LEU A 194 4.44 3.18 8.71
N VAL A 195 4.42 3.56 7.43
CA VAL A 195 4.96 2.70 6.35
C VAL A 195 6.48 2.56 6.41
N THR A 196 7.17 3.61 6.87
CA THR A 196 8.62 3.60 7.03
C THR A 196 9.05 2.67 8.16
N LEU A 197 8.39 2.74 9.33
CA LEU A 197 8.70 1.85 10.44
C LEU A 197 8.37 0.39 10.13
N LEU A 198 7.25 0.11 9.46
CA LEU A 198 6.91 -1.24 8.99
C LEU A 198 8.02 -1.85 8.13
N ARG A 199 8.62 -1.07 7.22
CA ARG A 199 9.74 -1.55 6.39
C ARG A 199 10.98 -1.91 7.20
N THR A 200 11.25 -1.22 8.31
CA THR A 200 12.37 -1.61 9.18
C THR A 200 12.11 -2.97 9.86
N PHE A 201 10.89 -3.24 10.28
CA PHE A 201 10.53 -4.56 10.82
C PHE A 201 10.71 -5.66 9.77
N TYR A 202 10.23 -5.42 8.55
CA TYR A 202 10.31 -6.39 7.45
C TYR A 202 11.75 -6.76 7.11
N ALA A 203 12.68 -5.81 7.18
CA ALA A 203 14.09 -6.05 6.88
C ALA A 203 14.77 -7.02 7.86
N THR A 204 14.21 -7.19 9.06
CA THR A 204 14.75 -8.08 10.11
C THR A 204 13.96 -9.39 10.27
N ALA A 205 12.88 -9.54 9.50
CA ALA A 205 11.95 -10.66 9.63
C ALA A 205 12.52 -11.95 9.03
N SER A 206 12.13 -13.09 9.61
CA SER A 206 12.55 -14.41 9.13
C SER A 206 11.85 -14.85 7.85
N LYS A 207 10.69 -14.25 7.54
CA LYS A 207 9.95 -14.44 6.28
C LYS A 207 9.78 -13.12 5.54
N GLN A 208 9.49 -13.22 4.25
CA GLN A 208 9.13 -12.06 3.44
C GLN A 208 7.74 -11.53 3.84
N TYR A 209 7.68 -10.22 4.11
CA TYR A 209 6.45 -9.46 4.28
C TYR A 209 6.24 -8.51 3.10
N TYR A 210 4.98 -8.24 2.78
CA TYR A 210 4.58 -7.35 1.70
C TYR A 210 3.92 -6.09 2.25
N LEU A 211 4.35 -4.92 1.76
CA LEU A 211 3.61 -3.67 1.95
C LEU A 211 2.90 -3.33 0.64
N THR A 212 1.58 -3.26 0.68
CA THR A 212 0.74 -2.94 -0.48
C THR A 212 -0.07 -1.68 -0.25
N GLY A 213 -0.58 -1.10 -1.33
CA GLY A 213 -1.41 0.09 -1.25
C GLY A 213 -2.52 0.07 -2.29
N ALA A 214 -3.67 0.63 -1.96
CA ALA A 214 -4.86 0.64 -2.81
C ALA A 214 -5.31 2.06 -3.20
N PRO A 215 -4.47 2.85 -3.91
CA PRO A 215 -4.85 4.21 -4.30
C PRO A 215 -6.02 4.20 -5.30
N GLN A 216 -6.72 5.32 -5.43
CA GLN A 216 -7.68 5.51 -6.52
C GLN A 216 -6.97 5.74 -7.85
N CYS A 217 -7.71 5.78 -8.97
CA CYS A 217 -7.09 5.83 -10.29
C CYS A 217 -6.42 7.17 -10.66
N VAL A 218 -6.67 8.27 -9.94
CA VAL A 218 -6.02 9.56 -10.23
C VAL A 218 -4.53 9.50 -9.88
N VAL A 219 -3.68 10.07 -10.74
CA VAL A 219 -2.23 10.07 -10.57
C VAL A 219 -1.71 11.49 -10.40
N PRO A 220 -0.94 11.80 -9.34
CA PRO A 220 -0.75 10.97 -8.15
C PRO A 220 -2.02 10.94 -7.28
N ASP A 221 -2.21 9.87 -6.51
CA ASP A 221 -3.36 9.74 -5.60
C ASP A 221 -3.25 10.71 -4.42
N ALA A 222 -4.33 11.41 -4.09
CA ALA A 222 -4.32 12.48 -3.09
C ALA A 222 -4.03 12.00 -1.66
N ASN A 223 -4.34 10.75 -1.34
CA ASN A 223 -4.24 10.20 0.01
C ASN A 223 -2.96 9.36 0.21
N MET A 224 -2.47 8.75 -0.87
CA MET A 224 -1.39 7.77 -0.81
C MET A 224 -0.08 8.23 -1.44
N ALA A 225 -0.08 9.29 -2.24
CA ALA A 225 1.14 9.72 -2.96
C ALA A 225 2.32 9.98 -2.03
N ALA A 226 2.08 10.60 -0.88
CA ALA A 226 3.10 10.91 0.11
C ALA A 226 3.75 9.64 0.69
N MET A 227 2.93 8.65 1.07
CA MET A 227 3.43 7.34 1.54
C MET A 227 4.26 6.63 0.48
N ILE A 228 3.74 6.53 -0.75
CA ILE A 228 4.40 5.80 -1.84
C ILE A 228 5.70 6.50 -2.27
N SER A 229 5.78 7.83 -2.11
CA SER A 229 7.01 8.60 -2.36
C SER A 229 8.06 8.42 -1.25
N ALA A 230 7.62 8.14 -0.01
CA ALA A 230 8.52 8.00 1.14
C ALA A 230 9.03 6.58 1.36
N ALA A 231 8.22 5.56 1.09
CA ALA A 231 8.56 4.16 1.33
C ALA A 231 8.36 3.28 0.10
N LYS A 232 9.12 2.19 0.02
CA LYS A 232 8.92 1.16 -1.00
C LYS A 232 7.61 0.43 -0.73
N PHE A 233 6.77 0.25 -1.73
CA PHE A 233 5.63 -0.67 -1.78
C PHE A 233 5.98 -1.83 -2.72
N ASP A 234 5.53 -3.04 -2.41
CA ASP A 234 5.78 -4.22 -3.25
C ASP A 234 4.73 -4.34 -4.36
N MET A 235 3.49 -3.96 -4.07
CA MET A 235 2.37 -4.01 -5.00
C MET A 235 1.43 -2.82 -4.80
N ILE A 236 0.84 -2.34 -5.89
CA ILE A 236 -0.13 -1.24 -5.90
C ILE A 236 -1.43 -1.73 -6.56
N PHE A 237 -2.51 -1.76 -5.79
CA PHE A 237 -3.84 -2.22 -6.17
C PHE A 237 -4.73 -1.03 -6.59
N VAL A 238 -4.42 -0.42 -7.73
CA VAL A 238 -5.10 0.81 -8.18
C VAL A 238 -6.60 0.57 -8.41
N GLN A 239 -7.45 1.30 -7.69
CA GLN A 239 -8.90 1.26 -7.79
C GLN A 239 -9.37 1.98 -9.07
N PHE A 240 -9.62 1.22 -10.13
CA PHE A 240 -10.10 1.74 -11.42
C PHE A 240 -11.64 1.81 -11.49
N TYR A 241 -12.26 2.25 -10.40
CA TYR A 241 -13.71 2.46 -10.27
C TYR A 241 -14.00 3.69 -9.41
N ASN A 242 -15.26 4.11 -9.36
CA ASN A 242 -15.80 5.29 -8.66
C ASN A 242 -15.28 6.66 -9.13
N THR A 243 -14.23 6.72 -9.93
CA THR A 243 -13.71 7.96 -10.54
C THR A 243 -13.78 7.87 -12.08
N PRO A 244 -14.84 8.44 -12.73
CA PRO A 244 -15.09 8.26 -14.15
C PRO A 244 -13.95 8.71 -15.09
N SER A 245 -13.15 9.71 -14.70
CA SER A 245 -12.06 10.24 -15.54
C SER A 245 -10.95 9.24 -15.81
N CYS A 246 -10.84 8.17 -15.03
CA CYS A 246 -9.82 7.14 -15.18
C CYS A 246 -10.32 5.71 -14.97
N SER A 247 -11.63 5.49 -14.93
CA SER A 247 -12.22 4.20 -14.60
C SER A 247 -12.04 3.14 -15.71
N ALA A 248 -12.04 1.87 -15.31
CA ALA A 248 -12.09 0.73 -16.21
C ALA A 248 -13.38 0.70 -17.03
N ALA A 249 -14.50 1.16 -16.47
CA ALA A 249 -15.78 1.27 -17.17
C ALA A 249 -15.74 2.27 -18.33
N THR A 250 -15.12 3.44 -18.13
CA THR A 250 -14.89 4.43 -19.19
C THR A 250 -14.03 3.82 -20.30
N TRP A 251 -12.95 3.12 -19.95
CA TRP A 251 -12.13 2.41 -20.94
C TRP A 251 -12.94 1.38 -21.73
N ALA A 252 -13.74 0.56 -21.05
CA ALA A 252 -14.54 -0.47 -21.70
C ALA A 252 -15.61 0.14 -22.63
N ALA A 253 -16.25 1.24 -22.22
CA ALA A 253 -17.25 1.94 -23.02
C ALA A 253 -16.65 2.60 -24.27
N SER A 254 -15.42 3.12 -24.19
CA SER A 254 -14.69 3.68 -25.34
C SER A 254 -14.08 2.63 -26.27
N ASN A 255 -14.03 1.37 -25.85
CA ASN A 255 -13.39 0.28 -26.59
C ASN A 255 -14.32 -0.93 -26.81
N PRO A 256 -15.55 -0.75 -27.34
CA PRO A 256 -16.54 -1.83 -27.41
C PRO A 256 -16.17 -2.95 -28.39
N SER A 257 -15.31 -2.66 -29.36
CA SER A 257 -14.85 -3.60 -30.40
C SER A 257 -13.39 -4.03 -30.23
N TYR A 258 -12.78 -3.74 -29.08
CA TYR A 258 -11.41 -4.16 -28.83
C TYR A 258 -11.27 -5.68 -28.88
N THR A 259 -10.22 -6.12 -29.56
CA THR A 259 -9.77 -7.51 -29.55
C THR A 259 -8.28 -7.57 -29.15
N PRO A 260 -7.81 -8.65 -28.52
CA PRO A 260 -6.42 -8.74 -28.06
C PRO A 260 -5.40 -8.45 -29.17
N GLY A 261 -4.45 -7.56 -28.88
CA GLY A 261 -3.39 -7.13 -29.81
C GLY A 261 -3.78 -6.00 -30.76
N SER A 262 -5.05 -5.58 -30.80
CA SER A 262 -5.50 -4.44 -31.59
C SER A 262 -5.21 -3.09 -30.90
N THR A 263 -5.29 -2.00 -31.66
CA THR A 263 -5.20 -0.64 -31.09
C THR A 263 -6.45 -0.31 -30.27
N TYR A 264 -6.29 0.46 -29.20
CA TYR A 264 -7.38 0.90 -28.34
C TYR A 264 -7.25 2.40 -27.99
N GLN A 265 -8.33 3.00 -27.50
CA GLN A 265 -8.35 4.35 -26.95
C GLN A 265 -8.00 4.29 -25.46
N GLN A 266 -7.06 5.13 -25.01
CA GLN A 266 -6.68 5.19 -23.59
C GLN A 266 -7.86 5.59 -22.70
N ALA A 267 -8.76 6.45 -23.20
CA ALA A 267 -10.02 6.83 -22.54
C ALA A 267 -9.85 7.27 -21.07
N GLY A 268 -8.76 7.98 -20.78
CA GLY A 268 -8.42 8.43 -19.44
C GLY A 268 -7.88 7.35 -18.49
N PHE A 269 -7.82 6.08 -18.90
CA PHE A 269 -7.29 4.99 -18.07
C PHE A 269 -5.80 5.22 -17.75
N THR A 270 -5.48 5.32 -16.47
CA THR A 270 -4.20 5.87 -15.98
C THR A 270 -3.15 4.82 -15.65
N PHE A 271 -3.31 3.56 -16.04
CA PHE A 271 -2.33 2.50 -15.70
C PHE A 271 -0.89 2.86 -16.10
N ASP A 272 -0.67 3.32 -17.34
CA ASP A 272 0.66 3.69 -17.81
C ASP A 272 1.18 4.97 -17.10
N ALA A 273 0.29 5.88 -16.70
CA ALA A 273 0.65 7.06 -15.90
C ALA A 273 1.07 6.69 -14.47
N TRP A 274 0.41 5.70 -13.86
CA TRP A 274 0.80 5.13 -12.58
C TRP A 274 2.20 4.52 -12.64
N VAL A 275 2.46 3.68 -13.65
CA VAL A 275 3.79 3.08 -13.86
C VAL A 275 4.86 4.16 -14.04
N GLN A 276 4.58 5.18 -14.86
CA GLN A 276 5.50 6.30 -15.08
C GLN A 276 5.79 7.07 -13.79
N TRP A 277 4.77 7.34 -12.98
CA TRP A 277 4.94 8.05 -11.72
C TRP A 277 5.75 7.22 -10.70
N LEU A 278 5.43 5.94 -10.54
CA LEU A 278 6.13 5.02 -9.65
C LEU A 278 7.62 4.90 -9.98
N SER A 279 8.02 5.05 -11.25
CA SER A 279 9.43 5.01 -11.66
C SER A 279 10.31 6.06 -10.95
N ASN A 280 9.70 7.14 -10.45
CA ASN A 280 10.36 8.21 -9.72
C ASN A 280 10.31 8.04 -8.19
N THR A 281 9.76 6.95 -7.67
CA THR A 281 9.63 6.70 -6.23
C THR A 281 10.47 5.49 -5.79
N PRO A 282 10.56 5.21 -4.48
CA PRO A 282 11.12 3.94 -3.99
C PRO A 282 10.34 2.70 -4.48
N SER A 283 9.11 2.89 -4.97
CA SER A 283 8.20 1.84 -5.44
C SER A 283 8.29 1.57 -6.95
N ARG A 284 9.39 1.95 -7.60
CA ARG A 284 9.62 1.76 -9.05
C ARG A 284 9.50 0.32 -9.55
N ASP A 285 9.78 -0.64 -8.68
CA ASP A 285 9.70 -2.08 -8.97
C ASP A 285 8.36 -2.70 -8.55
N ALA A 286 7.44 -1.90 -8.01
CA ALA A 286 6.15 -2.41 -7.55
C ALA A 286 5.34 -2.98 -8.71
N LYS A 287 4.64 -4.08 -8.46
CA LYS A 287 3.66 -4.61 -9.39
C LYS A 287 2.35 -3.82 -9.28
N VAL A 288 1.85 -3.34 -10.41
CA VAL A 288 0.59 -2.59 -10.52
C VAL A 288 -0.52 -3.54 -10.93
N PHE A 289 -1.59 -3.56 -10.15
CA PHE A 289 -2.78 -4.37 -10.40
C PHE A 289 -3.92 -3.47 -10.86
N ILE A 290 -4.77 -4.01 -11.72
CA ILE A 290 -6.05 -3.41 -12.05
C ILE A 290 -7.06 -3.88 -11.01
N THR A 291 -7.55 -2.99 -10.13
CA THR A 291 -8.59 -3.35 -9.16
C THR A 291 -9.98 -3.07 -9.75
N LEU A 292 -10.87 -4.07 -9.73
CA LEU A 292 -12.20 -4.03 -10.33
C LEU A 292 -13.31 -4.35 -9.31
N PRO A 293 -14.51 -3.78 -9.46
CA PRO A 293 -15.69 -4.23 -8.71
C PRO A 293 -16.10 -5.65 -9.13
N GLY A 294 -16.35 -6.53 -8.16
CA GLY A 294 -16.71 -7.94 -8.39
C GLY A 294 -18.11 -8.15 -8.97
N SER A 295 -19.00 -7.18 -8.83
CA SER A 295 -20.37 -7.18 -9.36
C SER A 295 -20.85 -5.74 -9.62
N SER A 296 -22.03 -5.60 -10.22
CA SER A 296 -22.65 -4.30 -10.50
C SER A 296 -23.05 -3.49 -9.26
N ASP A 297 -23.17 -4.14 -8.09
CA ASP A 297 -23.52 -3.54 -6.80
C ASP A 297 -22.35 -3.53 -5.81
N ALA A 298 -21.13 -3.78 -6.27
CA ALA A 298 -19.91 -3.71 -5.46
C ALA A 298 -19.31 -2.29 -5.37
N ALA A 299 -19.67 -1.41 -6.29
CA ALA A 299 -19.19 -0.02 -6.39
C ALA A 299 -20.32 0.91 -6.84
N ASN A 300 -20.03 2.21 -7.01
CA ASN A 300 -21.02 3.16 -7.51
C ASN A 300 -21.54 2.73 -8.89
N ALA A 301 -22.84 2.95 -9.13
CA ALA A 301 -23.51 2.55 -10.37
C ALA A 301 -22.72 2.98 -11.62
N GLY A 302 -22.59 2.07 -12.59
CA GLY A 302 -21.88 2.29 -13.85
C GLY A 302 -20.38 2.00 -13.83
N ASN A 303 -19.78 1.59 -12.70
CA ASN A 303 -18.35 1.31 -12.61
C ASN A 303 -17.97 -0.17 -12.79
N TYR A 304 -18.93 -1.08 -12.71
CA TYR A 304 -18.70 -2.49 -13.02
C TYR A 304 -18.50 -2.69 -14.53
N ILE A 305 -17.55 -3.55 -14.89
CA ILE A 305 -17.37 -4.06 -16.25
C ILE A 305 -17.66 -5.56 -16.29
N THR A 306 -18.26 -6.02 -17.38
CA THR A 306 -18.56 -7.45 -17.57
C THR A 306 -17.29 -8.31 -17.60
N HIS A 307 -17.43 -9.61 -17.36
CA HIS A 307 -16.34 -10.59 -17.49
C HIS A 307 -15.58 -10.48 -18.83
N GLN A 308 -16.27 -10.26 -19.94
CA GLN A 308 -15.64 -10.11 -21.26
C GLN A 308 -14.91 -8.77 -21.40
N GLN A 309 -15.47 -7.68 -20.87
CA GLN A 309 -14.79 -6.38 -20.86
C GLN A 309 -13.53 -6.41 -19.97
N ALA A 310 -13.57 -7.13 -18.85
CA ALA A 310 -12.39 -7.37 -18.01
C ALA A 310 -11.31 -8.16 -18.77
N ASN A 311 -11.68 -9.23 -19.49
CA ASN A 311 -10.75 -9.96 -20.35
C ASN A 311 -10.08 -9.05 -21.40
N ASN A 312 -10.87 -8.19 -22.04
CA ASN A 312 -10.38 -7.21 -23.01
C ASN A 312 -9.38 -6.22 -22.38
N LEU A 313 -9.72 -5.67 -21.21
CA LEU A 313 -8.85 -4.75 -20.49
C LEU A 313 -7.55 -5.42 -20.03
N ILE A 314 -7.63 -6.62 -19.46
CA ILE A 314 -6.46 -7.44 -19.09
C ILE A 314 -5.56 -7.62 -20.31
N SER A 315 -6.12 -8.06 -21.44
CA SER A 315 -5.36 -8.29 -22.67
C SER A 315 -4.68 -7.01 -23.19
N ALA A 316 -5.30 -5.84 -23.02
CA ALA A 316 -4.72 -4.55 -23.45
C ALA A 316 -3.48 -4.16 -22.64
N TYR A 317 -3.43 -4.49 -21.33
CA TYR A 317 -2.36 -4.05 -20.43
C TYR A 317 -1.38 -5.16 -20.01
N TYR A 318 -1.70 -6.44 -20.27
CA TYR A 318 -0.93 -7.60 -19.82
C TYR A 318 0.58 -7.50 -20.11
N CYS A 319 0.97 -6.94 -21.25
CA CYS A 319 2.37 -6.86 -21.65
C CYS A 319 3.23 -5.91 -20.83
N ARG A 320 2.64 -4.98 -20.06
CA ARG A 320 3.42 -4.02 -19.27
C ARG A 320 4.31 -4.78 -18.27
N PRO A 321 5.61 -4.49 -18.17
CA PRO A 321 6.51 -5.18 -17.22
C PRO A 321 6.06 -5.07 -15.76
N SER A 322 5.49 -3.93 -15.41
CA SER A 322 4.96 -3.65 -14.07
C SER A 322 3.58 -4.26 -13.82
N PHE A 323 2.90 -4.83 -14.82
CA PHE A 323 1.60 -5.47 -14.61
C PHE A 323 1.74 -6.68 -13.68
N GLY A 324 0.95 -6.68 -12.59
CA GLY A 324 0.97 -7.74 -11.56
C GLY A 324 -0.21 -8.71 -11.64
N GLY A 325 -1.33 -8.25 -12.21
CA GLY A 325 -2.57 -9.02 -12.28
C GLY A 325 -3.80 -8.15 -11.99
N VAL A 326 -4.80 -8.79 -11.37
CA VAL A 326 -6.10 -8.15 -11.08
C VAL A 326 -6.42 -8.28 -9.60
N ALA A 327 -6.89 -7.19 -9.00
CA ALA A 327 -7.48 -7.20 -7.67
C ALA A 327 -9.00 -7.03 -7.77
N VAL A 328 -9.76 -7.58 -6.83
CA VAL A 328 -11.23 -7.55 -6.85
C VAL A 328 -11.78 -7.04 -5.53
N TRP A 329 -12.62 -6.00 -5.64
CA TRP A 329 -13.48 -5.51 -4.56
C TRP A 329 -14.92 -6.00 -4.77
N GLU A 330 -15.46 -6.93 -3.99
CA GLU A 330 -14.83 -7.81 -3.00
C GLU A 330 -15.38 -9.25 -3.15
N ALA A 331 -14.86 -10.18 -2.36
CA ALA A 331 -15.09 -11.63 -2.49
C ALA A 331 -16.57 -12.03 -2.58
N THR A 332 -17.43 -11.50 -1.71
CA THR A 332 -18.84 -11.92 -1.64
C THR A 332 -19.62 -11.47 -2.87
N ARG A 333 -19.36 -10.24 -3.32
CA ARG A 333 -19.90 -9.70 -4.57
C ARG A 333 -19.40 -10.47 -5.79
N GLY A 334 -18.12 -10.81 -5.83
CA GLY A 334 -17.52 -11.60 -6.90
C GLY A 334 -18.04 -13.04 -6.96
N ASP A 335 -18.25 -13.69 -5.82
CA ASP A 335 -18.87 -15.02 -5.72
C ASP A 335 -20.31 -15.03 -6.22
N SER A 336 -21.04 -13.94 -6.01
CA SER A 336 -22.43 -13.77 -6.46
C SER A 336 -22.57 -13.40 -7.94
N ASN A 337 -21.45 -13.26 -8.66
CA ASN A 337 -21.41 -12.89 -10.08
C ASN A 337 -20.65 -13.94 -10.92
N PRO A 338 -21.15 -15.18 -10.99
CA PRO A 338 -20.43 -16.26 -11.63
C PRO A 338 -20.42 -16.16 -13.16
N TYR A 339 -19.34 -16.65 -13.77
CA TYR A 339 -19.22 -16.87 -15.21
C TYR A 339 -18.61 -18.24 -15.48
N ASN A 340 -19.30 -19.06 -16.26
CA ASN A 340 -18.91 -20.45 -16.55
C ASN A 340 -18.58 -21.27 -15.28
N GLY A 341 -19.38 -21.09 -14.22
CA GLY A 341 -19.23 -21.83 -12.96
C GLY A 341 -18.10 -21.34 -12.04
N LYS A 342 -17.44 -20.22 -12.38
CA LYS A 342 -16.40 -19.60 -11.55
C LYS A 342 -16.86 -18.24 -11.03
N SER A 343 -16.42 -17.84 -9.83
CA SER A 343 -16.60 -16.48 -9.30
C SER A 343 -15.95 -15.44 -10.23
N PHE A 344 -16.25 -14.16 -10.03
CA PHE A 344 -15.61 -13.08 -10.79
C PHE A 344 -14.08 -13.10 -10.64
N GLN A 345 -13.57 -13.16 -9.41
CA GLN A 345 -12.14 -13.24 -9.13
C GLN A 345 -11.49 -14.51 -9.71
N ALA A 346 -12.15 -15.67 -9.66
CA ALA A 346 -11.62 -16.88 -10.29
C ALA A 346 -11.60 -16.79 -11.83
N THR A 347 -12.55 -16.05 -12.40
CA THR A 347 -12.57 -15.80 -13.85
C THR A 347 -11.40 -14.89 -14.28
N MET A 348 -10.98 -13.93 -13.44
CA MET A 348 -9.80 -13.09 -13.72
C MET A 348 -8.53 -13.92 -13.90
N LYS A 349 -8.32 -14.96 -13.10
CA LYS A 349 -7.18 -15.89 -13.28
C LYS A 349 -7.21 -16.56 -14.65
N THR A 350 -8.41 -16.97 -15.09
CA THR A 350 -8.62 -17.60 -16.41
C THR A 350 -8.24 -16.63 -17.53
N TRP A 351 -8.62 -15.36 -17.41
CA TRP A 351 -8.24 -14.32 -18.39
C TRP A 351 -6.75 -13.98 -18.38
N LEU A 352 -6.13 -13.92 -17.20
CA LEU A 352 -4.70 -13.69 -17.08
C LEU A 352 -3.89 -14.83 -17.73
N GLN A 353 -4.27 -16.09 -17.48
CA GLN A 353 -3.66 -17.25 -18.12
C GLN A 353 -3.91 -17.26 -19.63
N GLY A 354 -5.11 -16.88 -20.07
CA GLY A 354 -5.43 -16.71 -21.49
C GLY A 354 -4.54 -15.66 -22.17
N ALA A 355 -4.37 -14.50 -21.54
CA ALA A 355 -3.48 -13.44 -22.03
C ALA A 355 -2.01 -13.89 -22.08
N ALA A 356 -1.56 -14.67 -21.08
CA ALA A 356 -0.22 -15.25 -21.07
C ALA A 356 0.06 -16.18 -22.27
N ALA A 357 -0.95 -16.91 -22.72
CA ALA A 357 -0.87 -17.86 -23.82
C ALA A 357 -1.19 -17.25 -25.20
N ASP A 358 -1.70 -16.01 -25.25
CA ASP A 358 -2.12 -15.36 -26.48
C ASP A 358 -0.91 -14.82 -27.26
N THR A 359 -0.59 -15.46 -28.37
CA THR A 359 0.53 -15.09 -29.23
C THR A 359 0.39 -13.70 -29.86
N ARG A 360 -0.83 -13.15 -29.95
CA ARG A 360 -1.06 -11.77 -30.40
C ARG A 360 -0.50 -10.74 -29.43
N LEU A 361 -0.33 -11.11 -28.16
CA LEU A 361 0.23 -10.28 -27.11
C LEU A 361 1.76 -10.43 -27.00
N ALA A 362 2.40 -11.27 -27.83
CA ALA A 362 3.85 -11.48 -27.78
C ALA A 362 4.68 -10.23 -28.13
N SER A 363 4.09 -9.24 -28.81
CA SER A 363 4.78 -8.03 -29.27
C SER A 363 3.94 -6.77 -29.09
N CYS A 364 3.20 -6.69 -27.96
CA CYS A 364 2.28 -5.59 -27.66
C CYS A 364 2.79 -4.26 -28.21
N GLN A 365 2.05 -3.74 -29.19
CA GLN A 365 2.26 -2.40 -29.70
C GLN A 365 1.94 -1.46 -28.54
N VAL A 366 2.96 -0.98 -27.82
CA VAL A 366 2.82 0.27 -27.07
C VAL A 366 2.33 1.26 -28.12
N ALA A 367 1.16 1.85 -27.92
CA ALA A 367 0.60 2.81 -28.86
C ALA A 367 1.68 3.87 -29.13
N SER A 368 2.35 3.73 -30.27
CA SER A 368 3.40 4.62 -30.71
C SER A 368 2.71 5.92 -31.09
N SER A 369 2.99 6.98 -30.35
CA SER A 369 2.62 8.35 -30.70
C SER A 369 3.43 8.86 -31.88
N ASN A 370 3.41 8.13 -33.00
CA ASN A 370 3.96 8.60 -34.27
C ASN A 370 2.88 9.35 -35.04
N GLN A 371 2.62 10.59 -34.64
CA GLN A 371 2.10 11.62 -35.54
C GLN A 371 3.29 12.42 -36.09
N PRO A 372 3.43 12.57 -37.42
CA PRO A 372 4.54 13.32 -38.00
C PRO A 372 4.28 14.83 -37.85
N SER A 373 5.08 15.50 -37.02
CA SER A 373 5.16 16.96 -36.98
C SER A 373 6.26 17.46 -37.92
N THR A 374 5.88 18.39 -38.79
CA THR A 374 6.74 19.09 -39.73
C THR A 374 7.73 20.03 -39.01
N PRO A 375 8.89 20.36 -39.62
CA PRO A 375 9.95 21.07 -38.95
C PRO A 375 9.73 22.58 -39.00
N THR A 376 9.55 23.20 -37.84
CA THR A 376 9.83 24.63 -37.64
C THR A 376 10.99 24.80 -36.66
N SER A 377 12.00 25.53 -37.14
CA SER A 377 13.25 25.88 -36.46
C SER A 377 13.05 27.02 -35.42
N PRO A 378 14.04 27.38 -34.60
CA PRO A 378 13.98 27.25 -33.15
C PRO A 378 13.78 28.61 -32.46
N THR A 379 12.85 28.68 -31.50
CA THR A 379 12.82 29.81 -30.56
C THR A 379 12.52 29.30 -29.15
N GLN A 380 13.60 29.14 -28.37
CA GLN A 380 13.71 29.15 -26.91
C GLN A 380 13.04 28.01 -26.09
N PRO A 381 13.64 27.62 -24.93
CA PRO A 381 13.36 26.36 -24.26
C PRO A 381 12.14 26.43 -23.33
N ASN A 382 11.20 25.52 -23.61
CA ASN A 382 10.33 24.73 -22.72
C ASN A 382 10.02 25.26 -21.29
N PRO A 383 8.73 25.46 -20.94
CA PRO A 383 8.30 25.47 -19.54
C PRO A 383 8.43 24.05 -18.97
N GLY A 384 9.25 23.89 -17.93
CA GLY A 384 9.51 22.61 -17.26
C GLY A 384 8.23 21.90 -16.83
N ALA A 385 7.93 20.77 -17.47
CA ALA A 385 7.13 19.72 -16.89
C ALA A 385 8.07 18.82 -16.06
N PRO A 386 7.80 18.54 -14.77
CA PRO A 386 6.57 18.79 -14.01
C PRO A 386 6.73 19.87 -12.91
N GLY A 387 7.15 21.08 -13.28
CA GLY A 387 7.36 22.17 -12.30
C GLY A 387 8.62 22.03 -11.45
N SER A 388 9.56 21.17 -11.84
CA SER A 388 10.87 21.01 -11.19
C SER A 388 11.96 21.82 -11.89
N CYS A 389 12.97 22.22 -11.13
CA CYS A 389 14.09 23.04 -11.58
C CYS A 389 15.36 22.71 -10.79
N GLY A 390 16.52 23.07 -11.32
CA GLY A 390 17.82 22.82 -10.69
C GLY A 390 18.86 22.23 -11.65
N SER A 391 20.06 22.04 -11.13
CA SER A 391 21.20 21.52 -11.90
C SER A 391 20.88 20.16 -12.51
N GLY A 392 20.94 20.06 -13.83
CA GLY A 392 20.61 18.84 -14.58
C GLY A 392 19.12 18.57 -14.78
N ILE A 393 18.22 19.43 -14.27
CA ILE A 393 16.77 19.31 -14.41
C ILE A 393 16.23 20.36 -15.40
N GLY A 394 16.58 21.64 -15.21
CA GLY A 394 16.09 22.75 -16.03
C GLY A 394 15.84 24.01 -15.22
N SER A 395 15.47 25.10 -15.90
CA SER A 395 15.14 26.38 -15.27
C SER A 395 13.63 26.65 -15.31
N CYS A 396 13.14 27.35 -14.30
CA CYS A 396 11.78 27.88 -14.28
C CYS A 396 11.59 28.93 -15.37
N GLY A 397 10.37 29.00 -15.92
CA GLY A 397 9.99 30.00 -16.92
C GLY A 397 10.14 31.43 -16.39
N SER A 398 10.16 32.41 -17.30
CA SER A 398 10.32 33.82 -16.95
C SER A 398 9.32 34.27 -15.87
N GLY A 399 9.82 34.84 -14.77
CA GLY A 399 9.02 35.31 -13.64
C GLY A 399 8.79 34.28 -12.53
N TYR A 400 9.31 33.06 -12.67
CA TYR A 400 9.24 32.01 -11.65
C TYR A 400 10.60 31.76 -10.99
N CYS A 401 10.58 31.51 -9.69
CA CYS A 401 11.73 31.20 -8.87
C CYS A 401 11.92 29.69 -8.74
N CYS A 402 13.18 29.26 -8.69
CA CYS A 402 13.51 27.87 -8.39
C CYS A 402 13.83 27.73 -6.91
N SER A 403 13.00 27.02 -6.16
CA SER A 403 13.18 26.85 -4.71
C SER A 403 14.44 26.03 -4.39
N ALA A 404 14.86 26.06 -3.12
CA ALA A 404 15.94 25.20 -2.62
C ALA A 404 15.67 23.70 -2.84
N TYR A 405 14.40 23.32 -2.99
CA TYR A 405 13.94 21.94 -3.17
C TYR A 405 13.73 21.57 -4.64
N GLY A 406 14.09 22.47 -5.56
CA GLY A 406 14.03 22.19 -7.00
C GLY A 406 12.62 22.25 -7.58
N TYR A 407 11.78 23.17 -7.11
CA TYR A 407 10.44 23.41 -7.64
C TYR A 407 10.25 24.86 -8.07
N CYS A 408 9.45 25.06 -9.11
CA CYS A 408 9.11 26.37 -9.66
C CYS A 408 7.87 26.98 -8.99
N GLY A 409 7.97 28.24 -8.58
CA GLY A 409 6.85 29.01 -8.04
C GLY A 409 7.15 30.50 -7.94
N THR A 410 6.15 31.30 -7.58
CA THR A 410 6.26 32.78 -7.53
C THR A 410 6.19 33.35 -6.11
N GLU A 411 5.87 32.51 -5.11
CA GLU A 411 5.74 32.94 -3.71
C GLU A 411 7.08 32.92 -2.96
N SER A 412 7.13 33.50 -1.77
CA SER A 412 8.33 33.57 -0.93
C SER A 412 8.94 32.21 -0.60
N ALA A 413 8.14 31.14 -0.55
CA ALA A 413 8.63 29.76 -0.39
C ALA A 413 9.54 29.29 -1.54
N TYR A 414 9.41 29.90 -2.72
CA TYR A 414 10.19 29.59 -3.92
C TYR A 414 11.26 30.65 -4.19
N CYS A 415 10.91 31.91 -3.96
CA CYS A 415 11.74 33.09 -4.25
C CYS A 415 12.62 33.55 -3.09
N GLY A 416 12.44 32.99 -1.90
CA GLY A 416 13.13 33.38 -0.66
C GLY A 416 14.47 32.67 -0.46
N THR A 417 14.83 32.44 0.80
CA THR A 417 16.12 31.83 1.19
C THR A 417 16.32 30.46 0.53
N GLY A 418 17.44 30.30 -0.17
CA GLY A 418 17.79 29.06 -0.86
C GLY A 418 17.24 28.95 -2.28
N CYS A 419 16.60 29.99 -2.82
CA CYS A 419 16.28 30.07 -4.24
C CYS A 419 17.56 29.90 -5.10
N GLN A 420 17.48 29.11 -6.16
CA GLN A 420 18.61 28.76 -7.03
C GLN A 420 18.69 29.73 -8.23
N PRO A 421 19.58 30.75 -8.22
CA PRO A 421 19.56 31.84 -9.20
C PRO A 421 19.94 31.43 -10.63
N GLY A 422 20.60 30.27 -10.81
CA GLY A 422 20.86 29.70 -12.13
C GLY A 422 19.63 29.05 -12.80
N PHE A 423 18.56 28.83 -12.03
CA PHE A 423 17.40 28.05 -12.44
C PHE A 423 16.07 28.78 -12.22
N GLY A 424 16.06 30.05 -11.80
CA GLY A 424 14.86 30.87 -11.67
C GLY A 424 15.17 32.30 -11.24
N THR A 425 14.17 33.18 -11.19
CA THR A 425 14.34 34.61 -10.87
C THR A 425 14.31 34.87 -9.36
N CYS A 426 15.41 34.63 -8.66
CA CYS A 426 15.50 34.84 -7.20
C CYS A 426 15.54 36.33 -6.83
N SER A 427 14.64 36.77 -5.94
CA SER A 427 14.62 38.15 -5.43
C SER A 427 15.62 38.30 -4.27
N ALA A 428 16.60 39.18 -4.42
CA ALA A 428 17.53 39.52 -3.35
C ALA A 428 16.98 40.65 -2.45
N GLY A 429 16.78 40.36 -1.15
CA GLY A 429 16.62 41.35 -0.06
C GLY A 429 15.41 41.05 0.85
N GLY A 430 15.51 40.98 2.18
CA GLY A 430 16.58 41.37 3.09
C GLY A 430 16.41 40.75 4.49
N SER A 431 17.45 40.93 5.30
CA SER A 431 17.76 40.27 6.57
C SER A 431 16.88 40.67 7.78
N SER A 432 16.65 39.68 8.66
CA SER A 432 16.68 39.76 10.15
C SER A 432 16.26 38.37 10.68
N GLY A 433 16.91 37.64 11.57
CA GLY A 433 18.00 37.86 12.51
C GLY A 433 17.73 36.94 13.73
N GLY A 434 18.71 36.12 14.11
CA GLY A 434 18.74 35.34 15.38
C GLY A 434 18.14 33.93 15.31
N SER A 435 18.73 32.87 15.85
CA SER A 435 19.94 32.75 16.67
C SER A 435 20.50 31.34 16.57
N SER A 436 21.83 31.29 16.54
CA SER A 436 22.64 30.10 16.73
C SER A 436 22.49 29.60 18.18
N GLY A 437 22.18 28.31 18.34
CA GLY A 437 22.35 27.58 19.60
C GLY A 437 23.40 26.48 19.39
N SER A 438 24.57 26.64 19.99
CA SER A 438 25.67 25.69 19.97
C SER A 438 25.75 24.94 21.30
N GLY A 439 26.05 23.64 21.23
CA GLY A 439 26.47 22.77 22.36
C GLY A 439 25.43 21.70 22.70
N GLY A 440 25.71 20.39 22.70
CA GLY A 440 26.93 19.65 22.39
C GLY A 440 26.64 18.13 22.49
N GLY A 441 27.40 17.33 21.74
CA GLY A 441 27.40 15.86 21.84
C GLY A 441 27.32 15.17 20.47
N SER A 442 28.51 14.83 19.94
CA SER A 442 28.84 14.25 18.62
C SER A 442 28.49 15.15 17.43
N GLY A 443 29.43 15.39 16.51
CA GLY A 443 29.31 16.30 15.38
C GLY A 443 28.32 15.87 14.28
N LEU A 444 27.20 15.27 14.68
CA LEU A 444 26.12 14.81 13.84
C LEU A 444 25.06 15.91 13.72
N PRO A 445 24.41 16.05 12.55
CA PRO A 445 23.29 16.97 12.39
C PRO A 445 22.12 16.58 13.30
N VAL A 446 21.30 17.56 13.70
CA VAL A 446 20.01 17.27 14.35
C VAL A 446 19.10 16.57 13.35
N ALA A 447 18.52 15.44 13.76
CA ALA A 447 17.62 14.64 12.93
C ALA A 447 16.41 15.49 12.50
N ARG A 448 16.18 15.61 11.19
CA ARG A 448 15.03 16.36 10.61
C ARG A 448 13.96 15.46 10.03
N ASP A 449 14.34 14.27 9.58
CA ASP A 449 13.50 13.16 9.17
C ASP A 449 13.27 12.16 10.32
N GLY A 450 13.84 12.45 11.50
CA GLY A 450 13.66 11.68 12.70
C GLY A 450 14.50 10.41 12.79
N VAL A 451 15.39 10.14 11.84
CA VAL A 451 16.36 9.04 11.93
C VAL A 451 17.53 9.47 12.82
N CYS A 452 18.03 8.59 13.68
CA CYS A 452 19.18 8.87 14.54
C CYS A 452 20.09 7.66 14.66
N GLY A 453 21.35 7.89 15.05
CA GLY A 453 22.31 6.82 15.19
C GLY A 453 23.72 7.22 14.77
N ALA A 454 24.65 6.27 14.93
CA ALA A 454 26.06 6.43 14.59
C ALA A 454 26.24 6.90 13.14
N GLY A 455 26.88 8.05 12.94
CA GLY A 455 27.17 8.56 11.60
C GLY A 455 25.96 9.13 10.84
N ILE A 456 24.77 9.17 11.45
CA ILE A 456 23.53 9.65 10.82
C ILE A 456 23.16 11.03 11.37
N ALA A 457 22.58 11.06 12.56
CA ALA A 457 22.04 12.27 13.18
C ALA A 457 21.79 12.07 14.69
N THR A 458 21.60 13.17 15.40
CA THR A 458 21.24 13.20 16.82
C THR A 458 19.81 13.71 16.99
N CYS A 459 19.08 13.13 17.94
CA CYS A 459 17.76 13.60 18.36
C CYS A 459 17.86 14.80 19.32
N ARG A 460 19.04 15.09 19.85
CA ARG A 460 19.24 16.25 20.74
C ARG A 460 18.95 17.53 19.98
N GLY A 461 17.96 18.29 20.45
CA GLY A 461 17.50 19.49 19.77
C GLY A 461 16.43 19.26 18.69
N ASN A 462 15.94 18.03 18.50
CA ASN A 462 14.81 17.74 17.62
C ASN A 462 13.45 17.99 18.30
N GLY A 463 13.22 19.24 18.73
CA GLY A 463 12.00 19.62 19.45
C GLY A 463 11.78 18.77 20.70
N ASP A 464 10.59 18.19 20.81
CA ASP A 464 10.22 17.29 21.91
C ASP A 464 10.82 15.88 21.76
N TYR A 465 11.23 15.49 20.55
CA TYR A 465 11.66 14.13 20.18
C TYR A 465 13.15 13.89 20.45
N GLN A 466 13.55 14.00 21.72
CA GLN A 466 14.97 14.05 22.08
C GLN A 466 15.64 12.69 22.29
N CYS A 467 14.88 11.60 22.33
CA CYS A 467 15.37 10.26 22.59
C CYS A 467 15.65 9.50 21.31
N CYS A 468 16.81 8.85 21.19
CA CYS A 468 17.12 8.00 20.05
C CYS A 468 16.87 6.54 20.41
N SER A 469 15.83 5.92 19.86
CA SER A 469 15.46 4.55 20.19
C SER A 469 16.53 3.53 19.76
N LYS A 470 16.45 2.31 20.30
CA LYS A 470 17.29 1.17 19.86
C LYS A 470 17.22 0.88 18.35
N ASN A 471 16.13 1.31 17.70
CA ASN A 471 15.86 1.11 16.28
C ASN A 471 16.31 2.29 15.41
N GLY A 472 16.98 3.30 15.97
CA GLY A 472 17.52 4.43 15.22
C GLY A 472 16.50 5.51 14.87
N TRP A 473 15.52 5.74 15.75
CA TRP A 473 14.48 6.76 15.54
C TRP A 473 14.36 7.72 16.71
N CYS A 474 14.14 9.00 16.41
CA CYS A 474 13.87 10.05 17.38
C CYS A 474 12.42 9.99 17.87
N GLY A 475 12.24 10.04 19.19
CA GLY A 475 10.92 10.14 19.83
C GLY A 475 11.04 10.65 21.26
N ASN A 476 9.95 10.65 22.01
CA ASN A 476 9.87 11.23 23.35
C ASN A 476 9.12 10.37 24.39
N SER A 477 8.69 9.16 24.01
CA SER A 477 8.04 8.21 24.92
C SER A 477 9.02 7.15 25.42
N ASP A 478 8.59 6.35 26.40
CA ASP A 478 9.40 5.25 26.98
C ASP A 478 9.90 4.25 25.92
N LEU A 479 9.19 4.11 24.80
CA LEU A 479 9.61 3.29 23.65
C LEU A 479 10.92 3.77 23.01
N TYR A 480 11.21 5.08 23.08
CA TYR A 480 12.40 5.71 22.51
C TYR A 480 13.44 6.02 23.57
N CYS A 481 12.97 6.42 24.76
CA CYS A 481 13.83 6.89 25.85
C CYS A 481 14.31 5.75 26.75
N GLY A 482 13.53 4.67 26.86
CA GLY A 482 13.80 3.56 27.78
C GLY A 482 14.82 2.53 27.27
N ALA A 483 14.58 1.25 27.57
CA ALA A 483 15.56 0.18 27.37
C ALA A 483 16.06 0.08 25.91
N GLY A 484 17.37 0.29 25.74
CA GLY A 484 18.04 0.26 24.45
C GLY A 484 18.11 1.61 23.73
N CYS A 485 17.60 2.69 24.33
CA CYS A 485 17.88 4.05 23.85
C CYS A 485 19.39 4.25 23.67
N GLN A 486 19.77 4.95 22.59
CA GLN A 486 21.14 5.17 22.19
C GLN A 486 21.66 6.49 22.78
N PRO A 487 22.37 6.49 23.94
CA PRO A 487 22.78 7.71 24.63
C PRO A 487 23.85 8.49 23.86
N GLY A 488 24.41 7.95 22.78
CA GLY A 488 25.28 8.70 21.86
C GLY A 488 24.52 9.72 21.00
N TYR A 489 23.22 9.46 20.76
CA TYR A 489 22.42 10.12 19.73
C TYR A 489 21.08 10.65 20.25
N GLY A 490 20.80 10.55 21.55
CA GLY A 490 19.59 11.08 22.18
C GLY A 490 19.72 11.24 23.69
N ILE A 491 18.61 11.62 24.33
CA ILE A 491 18.44 11.68 25.79
C ILE A 491 17.69 10.40 26.20
N CYS A 492 18.29 9.58 27.06
CA CYS A 492 17.72 8.30 27.48
C CYS A 492 17.33 8.33 28.96
N SER A 493 16.29 7.59 29.33
CA SER A 493 15.74 7.47 30.69
C SER A 493 16.18 6.22 31.43
#